data_AF-A0A930EVY5-F1
#
_entry.id   AF-A0A930EVY5-F1
#
_cell.length_a   1.000
_cell.length_b   1.000
_cell.length_c   1.000
_cell.angle_alpha   90.00
_cell.angle_beta   90.00
_cell.angle_gamma   90.00
#
_symmetry.space_group_name_H-M   'P 1'
#
loop_
_entity.id
_entity.type
_entity.pdbx_description
1 polymer ?
#
loop_
_entity_poly.entity_id
_entity_poly.type
_entity_poly.pdbx_seq_one_letter_code
_entity_poly.pdbx_strand_id
1 'polypeptide(L)'
;PWFITSMIGAVLADVIASTSNKPSVIKVAIASGLIHVGNALGGIIPACFFAEQYMNEWIARGQKPDQMLEMVKATQGVMGILGTVITFILSVIGVYIGYSILKGHLKEN
;
A
#
# COMPACT_ATOMS: atom_id res chain seq x y z
N PRO A 1 7.22 -3.64 11.66
CA PRO A 1 7.21 -2.55 10.65
C PRO A 1 5.90 -2.44 9.87
N TRP A 2 5.45 -3.56 9.26
CA TRP A 2 4.23 -3.60 8.46
C TRP A 2 2.97 -3.09 9.17
N PHE A 3 2.74 -3.53 10.42
CA PHE A 3 1.61 -3.04 11.21
C PHE A 3 1.63 -1.51 11.36
N ILE A 4 2.79 -0.94 11.67
CA ILE A 4 2.95 0.50 11.91
C ILE A 4 2.67 1.29 10.62
N THR A 5 3.29 0.92 9.50
CA THR A 5 3.13 1.64 8.23
C THR A 5 1.70 1.52 7.69
N SER A 6 1.06 0.35 7.84
CA SER A 6 -0.34 0.14 7.49
C SER A 6 -1.28 0.96 8.37
N MET A 7 -1.02 1.03 9.68
CA MET A 7 -1.81 1.88 10.58
C MET A 7 -1.66 3.36 10.28
N ILE A 8 -0.45 3.83 10.00
CA ILE A 8 -0.23 5.23 9.58
C ILE A 8 -0.97 5.51 8.27
N GLY A 9 -0.88 4.62 7.28
CA GLY A 9 -1.61 4.74 6.01
C GLY A 9 -3.13 4.82 6.20
N ALA A 10 -3.68 3.98 7.08
CA ALA A 10 -5.10 3.99 7.43
C ALA A 10 -5.53 5.28 8.15
N VAL A 11 -4.75 5.75 9.13
CA VAL A 11 -5.06 7.01 9.84
C VAL A 11 -5.04 8.20 8.88
N LEU A 12 -4.05 8.29 7.98
CA LEU A 12 -4.00 9.36 6.99
C LEU A 12 -5.18 9.28 6.01
N ALA A 13 -5.56 8.07 5.59
CA ALA A 13 -6.72 7.85 4.74
C ALA A 13 -8.02 8.29 5.43
N ASP A 14 -8.20 7.95 6.70
CA ASP A 14 -9.35 8.37 7.52
C ASP A 14 -9.41 9.89 7.67
N VAL A 15 -8.27 10.55 7.94
CA VAL A 15 -8.21 12.02 8.03
C VAL A 15 -8.66 12.66 6.72
N ILE A 16 -8.24 12.13 5.56
CA ILE A 16 -8.66 12.68 4.25
C ILE A 16 -10.14 12.43 3.98
N ALA A 17 -10.62 11.20 4.22
CA ALA A 17 -11.99 10.81 3.94
C ALA A 17 -12.99 11.52 4.88
N SER A 18 -12.65 11.67 6.16
CA SER A 18 -13.52 12.26 7.19
C SER A 18 -13.75 13.77 7.04
N THR A 19 -13.05 14.45 6.14
CA THR A 19 -13.28 15.89 5.86
C THR A 19 -14.65 16.21 5.24
N SER A 20 -15.49 15.21 4.94
CA SER A 20 -16.84 15.43 4.39
C SER A 20 -17.78 14.26 4.70
N ASN A 21 -19.04 14.56 5.02
CA ASN A 21 -20.09 13.55 5.27
C ASN A 21 -20.36 12.62 4.07
N LYS A 22 -20.15 13.10 2.84
CA LYS A 22 -20.19 12.30 1.60
C LYS A 22 -18.88 12.54 0.83
N PRO A 23 -17.82 11.75 1.10
CA PRO A 23 -16.54 11.91 0.42
C PRO A 23 -16.68 11.76 -1.10
N SER A 24 -16.07 12.67 -1.85
CA SER A 24 -16.02 12.53 -3.30
C SER A 24 -15.17 11.32 -3.70
N VAL A 25 -15.42 10.77 -4.89
CA VAL A 25 -14.67 9.61 -5.43
C VAL A 25 -13.17 9.88 -5.44
N ILE A 26 -12.74 11.11 -5.72
CA ILE A 26 -11.32 11.51 -5.68
C ILE A 26 -10.75 11.35 -4.27
N LYS A 27 -11.47 11.79 -3.23
CA LYS A 27 -11.00 11.64 -1.84
C LYS A 27 -10.88 10.16 -1.45
N VAL A 28 -11.86 9.34 -1.85
CA VAL A 28 -11.83 7.89 -1.63
C VAL A 28 -10.65 7.25 -2.37
N ALA A 29 -10.36 7.70 -3.60
CA ALA A 29 -9.24 7.20 -4.39
C ALA A 29 -7.89 7.54 -3.75
N ILE A 30 -7.70 8.77 -3.27
CA ILE A 30 -6.49 9.20 -2.56
C ILE A 30 -6.35 8.43 -1.24
N ALA A 31 -7.44 8.29 -0.47
CA ALA A 31 -7.45 7.53 0.78
C ALA A 31 -7.07 6.05 0.54
N SER A 32 -7.63 5.41 -0.49
CA SER A 32 -7.24 4.06 -0.90
C SER A 32 -5.75 3.98 -1.26
N GLY A 33 -5.25 4.96 -2.01
CA GLY A 33 -3.83 5.04 -2.37
C GLY A 33 -2.92 5.07 -1.14
N LEU A 34 -3.28 5.83 -0.10
CA LEU A 34 -2.52 5.89 1.15
C LEU A 34 -2.53 4.59 1.94
N ILE A 35 -3.66 3.89 1.98
CA ILE A 35 -3.76 2.55 2.61
C ILE A 35 -2.81 1.58 1.90
N HIS A 36 -2.84 1.54 0.57
CA HIS A 36 -2.01 0.62 -0.21
C HIS A 36 -0.52 0.98 -0.13
N VAL A 37 -0.19 2.26 -0.11
CA VAL A 37 1.19 2.74 0.13
C VAL A 37 1.67 2.35 1.52
N GLY A 38 0.86 2.57 2.57
CA GLY A 38 1.22 2.16 3.93
C GLY A 38 1.50 0.66 4.05
N ASN A 39 0.69 -0.15 3.36
CA ASN A 39 0.91 -1.59 3.24
C ASN A 39 2.23 -1.94 2.51
N ALA A 40 2.49 -1.32 1.36
CA ALA A 40 3.71 -1.56 0.57
C ALA A 40 5.00 -1.13 1.32
N LEU A 41 4.97 0.02 1.98
CA LEU A 41 6.07 0.53 2.80
C LEU A 41 6.42 -0.41 3.96
N GLY A 42 5.46 -1.23 4.40
CA GLY A 42 5.67 -2.27 5.40
C GLY A 42 6.68 -3.35 5.00
N GLY A 43 6.88 -3.57 3.70
CA GLY A 43 7.94 -4.43 3.16
C GLY A 43 9.16 -3.64 2.66
N ILE A 44 8.93 -2.48 2.03
CA ILE A 44 10.00 -1.68 1.43
C ILE A 44 10.94 -1.07 2.49
N ILE A 45 10.39 -0.46 3.56
CA ILE A 45 11.22 0.17 4.60
C ILE A 45 12.13 -0.86 5.27
N PRO A 46 11.63 -2.02 5.75
CA PRO A 46 12.50 -3.04 6.33
C PRO A 46 13.53 -3.60 5.35
N ALA A 47 13.16 -3.84 4.09
CA ALA A 47 14.11 -4.32 3.09
C ALA A 47 15.24 -3.30 2.83
N CYS A 48 14.95 -1.99 2.91
CA CYS A 48 15.95 -0.93 2.69
C CYS A 48 16.81 -0.63 3.91
N PHE A 49 16.25 -0.60 5.12
CA PHE A 49 16.94 -0.10 6.32
C PHE A 49 17.29 -1.19 7.34
N PHE A 50 16.64 -2.35 7.26
CA PHE A 50 16.73 -3.44 8.25
C PHE A 50 16.83 -4.81 7.56
N ALA A 51 17.58 -4.88 6.46
CA ALA A 51 17.60 -6.01 5.52
C ALA A 51 17.85 -7.36 6.20
N GLU A 52 18.85 -7.44 7.09
CA GLU A 52 19.21 -8.69 7.78
C GLU A 52 18.07 -9.19 8.68
N GLN A 53 17.52 -8.31 9.52
CA GLN A 53 16.40 -8.65 10.40
C GLN A 53 15.15 -9.01 9.60
N TYR A 54 14.89 -8.29 8.51
CA TYR A 54 13.79 -8.56 7.59
C TYR A 54 13.93 -9.95 6.94
N MET A 55 15.11 -10.27 6.41
CA MET A 55 15.37 -11.60 5.82
C MET A 55 15.22 -12.71 6.85
N ASN A 56 15.81 -12.57 8.04
CA ASN A 56 15.74 -13.57 9.10
C ASN A 56 14.29 -13.85 9.53
N GLU A 57 13.48 -12.80 9.67
CA GLU A 57 12.05 -12.93 10.00
C GLU A 57 11.29 -13.72 8.93
N TRP A 58 11.50 -13.44 7.65
CA TRP A 58 10.82 -14.15 6.56
C TRP A 58 11.35 -15.57 6.34
N ILE A 59 12.65 -15.79 6.54
CA ILE A 59 13.25 -17.14 6.51
C ILE A 59 12.67 -17.99 7.64
N ALA A 60 12.54 -17.44 8.85
CA ALA A 60 11.88 -18.12 9.97
C ALA A 60 10.40 -18.47 9.67
N ARG A 61 9.75 -17.70 8.80
CA ARG A 61 8.39 -17.95 8.29
C ARG A 61 8.34 -18.91 7.09
N GLY A 62 9.47 -19.50 6.70
CA GLY A 62 9.55 -20.53 5.66
C GLY A 62 9.93 -20.04 4.27
N GLN A 63 10.32 -18.76 4.10
CA GLN A 63 10.87 -18.29 2.82
C GLN A 63 12.29 -18.82 2.60
N LYS A 64 12.65 -19.10 1.35
CA LYS A 64 14.00 -19.58 1.03
C LYS A 64 15.01 -18.42 1.11
N PRO A 65 16.19 -18.62 1.72
CA PRO A 65 17.18 -17.54 1.90
C PRO A 65 17.67 -16.89 0.60
N ASP A 66 17.86 -17.69 -0.45
CA ASP A 66 18.25 -17.24 -1.79
C ASP A 66 17.18 -16.32 -2.41
N GLN A 67 15.91 -16.71 -2.34
CA GLN A 67 14.79 -15.92 -2.83
C GLN A 67 14.62 -14.61 -2.04
N MET A 68 14.80 -14.64 -0.72
CA MET A 68 14.74 -13.43 0.11
C MET A 68 15.87 -12.46 -0.21
N LEU A 69 17.07 -12.96 -0.48
CA LEU A 69 18.21 -12.13 -0.86
C LEU A 69 17.95 -11.42 -2.20
N GLU A 70 17.42 -12.13 -3.19
CA GLU A 70 17.03 -11.54 -4.47
C GLU A 70 15.92 -10.50 -4.32
N MET A 71 14.88 -10.82 -3.55
CA MET A 71 13.78 -9.90 -3.27
C MET A 71 14.28 -8.61 -2.61
N VAL A 72 15.13 -8.70 -1.58
CA VAL A 72 15.66 -7.53 -0.88
C VAL A 72 16.52 -6.69 -1.81
N LYS A 73 17.42 -7.32 -2.58
CA LYS A 73 18.23 -6.61 -3.59
C LYS A 73 17.37 -5.89 -4.62
N ALA A 74 16.30 -6.53 -5.09
CA ALA A 74 15.38 -5.93 -6.05
C ALA A 74 14.54 -4.81 -5.43
N THR A 75 14.25 -4.88 -4.13
CA THR A 75 13.43 -3.88 -3.42
C THR A 75 14.25 -2.64 -3.06
N GLN A 76 15.56 -2.80 -2.84
CA GLN A 76 16.45 -1.70 -2.47
C GLN A 76 16.63 -0.68 -3.60
N GLY A 77 16.67 0.61 -3.23
CA GLY A 77 16.94 1.70 -4.16
C GLY A 77 15.72 2.16 -4.97
N VAL A 78 15.93 2.44 -6.26
CA VAL A 78 14.93 3.08 -7.15
C VAL A 78 13.66 2.25 -7.28
N MET A 79 13.77 0.93 -7.22
CA MET A 79 12.64 0.01 -7.36
C MET A 79 11.64 0.10 -6.21
N GLY A 80 12.08 0.37 -4.97
CA GLY A 80 11.17 0.61 -3.85
C GLY A 80 10.33 1.89 -4.04
N ILE A 81 10.95 2.94 -4.59
CA ILE A 81 10.26 4.20 -4.91
C ILE A 81 9.25 3.96 -6.04
N LEU A 82 9.69 3.32 -7.12
CA LEU A 82 8.81 2.97 -8.25
C LEU A 82 7.64 2.08 -7.80
N GLY A 83 7.90 1.07 -6.98
CA GLY A 83 6.88 0.20 -6.41
C GLY A 83 5.84 0.97 -5.60
N THR A 84 6.27 1.96 -4.83
CA THR A 84 5.38 2.84 -4.06
C THR A 84 4.49 3.70 -4.97
N VAL A 85 5.09 4.33 -5.99
CA VAL A 85 4.36 5.18 -6.95
C VAL A 85 3.36 4.37 -7.77
N ILE A 86 3.79 3.21 -8.29
CA ILE A 86 2.92 2.30 -9.06
C ILE A 86 1.77 1.81 -8.19
N THR A 87 2.05 1.41 -6.94
CA THR A 87 1.02 0.96 -5.99
C THR A 87 -0.04 2.04 -5.77
N PHE A 88 0.37 3.30 -5.59
CA PHE A 88 -0.55 4.41 -5.44
C PHE A 88 -1.43 4.62 -6.68
N ILE A 89 -0.81 4.65 -7.87
CA ILE A 89 -1.53 4.87 -9.13
C ILE A 89 -2.53 3.75 -9.40
N LEU A 90 -2.12 2.48 -9.24
CA LEU A 90 -3.00 1.33 -9.45
C LEU A 90 -4.15 1.29 -8.43
N SER A 91 -3.89 1.69 -7.18
CA SER A 91 -4.92 1.80 -6.15
C SER A 91 -5.99 2.85 -6.54
N VAL A 92 -5.56 4.01 -7.03
CA VAL A 92 -6.46 5.06 -7.54
C VAL A 92 -7.29 4.53 -8.72
N ILE A 93 -6.65 3.88 -9.69
CA ILE A 93 -7.34 3.28 -10.84
C ILE A 93 -8.38 2.26 -10.39
N GLY A 94 -8.03 1.39 -9.44
CA GLY A 94 -8.94 0.38 -8.88
C GLY A 94 -10.21 0.99 -8.28
N VAL A 95 -10.09 2.12 -7.59
CA VAL A 95 -11.27 2.85 -7.06
C VAL A 95 -12.18 3.34 -8.19
N TYR A 96 -11.63 3.90 -9.26
CA TYR A 96 -12.44 4.37 -10.40
C TYR A 96 -13.11 3.22 -11.17
N ILE A 97 -12.44 2.07 -11.29
CA ILE A 97 -13.05 0.86 -11.85
C ILE A 97 -14.23 0.44 -10.98
N GLY A 98 -14.03 0.31 -9.66
CA GLY A 98 -15.09 -0.05 -8.71
C GLY A 98 -16.25 0.95 -8.74
N TYR A 99 -15.96 2.24 -8.74
CA TYR A 99 -16.97 3.30 -8.86
C TYR A 99 -17.78 3.18 -10.15
N SER A 100 -17.13 2.95 -11.29
CA SER A 100 -17.83 2.81 -12.58
C SER A 100 -18.77 1.61 -12.61
N ILE A 101 -18.37 0.48 -12.01
CA ILE A 101 -19.22 -0.71 -11.88
C ILE A 101 -20.39 -0.41 -10.94
N LEU A 102 -20.14 0.20 -9.79
CA LEU A 102 -21.14 0.40 -8.74
C LEU A 102 -22.16 1.49 -9.06
N LYS A 103 -21.79 2.54 -9.81
CA LYS A 103 -22.68 3.65 -10.18
C LYS A 103 -23.93 3.18 -10.94
N GLY A 104 -23.85 2.08 -11.68
CA GLY A 104 -25.00 1.50 -12.39
C GLY A 104 -25.90 0.62 -11.53
N HIS A 105 -25.45 0.19 -10.35
CA HIS A 105 -26.12 -0.81 -9.51
C HIS A 105 -26.64 -0.26 -8.19
N LEU A 106 -26.04 0.82 -7.68
CA LEU A 106 -26.49 1.50 -6.48
C LEU A 106 -27.48 2.60 -6.89
N LYS A 107 -28.74 2.48 -6.45
CA LYS A 107 -29.71 3.57 -6.57
C LYS A 107 -29.18 4.76 -5.76
N GLU A 108 -28.99 5.91 -6.40
CA GLU A 108 -28.84 7.18 -5.70
C GLU A 108 -30.14 7.43 -4.93
N ASN A 109 -30.11 7.20 -3.62
CA ASN A 109 -31.15 7.67 -2.69
C ASN A 109 -30.82 9.11 -2.27
#